data_AF-A0AAX0Z6W1-F1
#
_entry.id   AF-A0AAX0Z6W1-F1
#
_cell.length_a   1.000
_cell.length_b   1.000
_cell.length_c   1.000
_cell.angle_alpha   90.00
_cell.angle_beta   90.00
_cell.angle_gamma   90.00
#
_symmetry.space_group_name_H-M   'P 1'
#
loop_
_entity.id
_entity.type
_entity.pdbx_description
1 polymer ?
#
loop_
_entity_poly.entity_id
_entity_poly.type
_entity_poly.pdbx_seq_one_letter_code
_entity_poly.pdbx_strand_id
1 'polypeptide(L)'
;MIFPSIGVEYLEVKESNKMYLFLFTLIYCVITHIFNLSYEISFGVYFIGLGLIKGLSSGEIKDIFNFKKTRDVFKENRFIDSLMELFSLVIVFINVYIIDYEPFSPFEFVYTFFLIVVLYRFLFWGIIRESKKWLHKES
;
A
#
# COMPACT_ATOMS: atom_id res chain seq x y z
N MET A 1 -41.58 5.82 8.42
CA MET A 1 -40.76 4.60 8.23
C MET A 1 -39.33 5.09 8.08
N ILE A 2 -38.57 5.12 9.17
CA ILE A 2 -37.22 5.72 9.21
C ILE A 2 -36.21 4.59 9.38
N PHE A 3 -35.11 4.70 8.62
CA PHE A 3 -33.85 3.94 8.67
C PHE A 3 -33.69 2.73 7.74
N PRO A 4 -33.00 2.98 6.61
CA PRO A 4 -31.83 2.20 6.20
C PRO A 4 -30.53 3.02 6.17
N SER A 5 -30.55 4.34 6.38
CA SER A 5 -29.39 5.22 6.17
C SER A 5 -28.22 4.97 7.14
N ILE A 6 -28.48 4.78 8.44
CA ILE A 6 -27.40 4.59 9.44
C ILE A 6 -26.61 3.31 9.18
N GLY A 7 -27.25 2.23 8.73
CA GLY A 7 -26.57 0.95 8.47
C GLY A 7 -25.65 1.00 7.24
N VAL A 8 -26.06 1.75 6.22
CA VAL A 8 -25.26 1.98 5.00
C VAL A 8 -24.09 2.93 5.31
N GLU A 9 -24.34 4.01 6.05
CA GLU A 9 -23.32 4.98 6.45
C GLU A 9 -22.28 4.36 7.40
N TYR A 10 -22.68 3.48 8.34
CA TYR A 10 -21.73 2.72 9.16
C TYR A 10 -20.91 1.71 8.36
N LEU A 11 -21.50 1.07 7.35
CA LEU A 11 -20.78 0.16 6.46
C LEU A 11 -19.81 0.92 5.56
N GLU A 12 -20.22 2.06 5.00
CA GLU A 12 -19.38 2.97 4.22
C GLU A 12 -18.25 3.56 5.05
N VAL A 13 -18.48 4.02 6.28
CA VAL A 13 -17.42 4.52 7.18
C VAL A 13 -16.45 3.40 7.58
N LYS A 14 -16.96 2.18 7.83
CA LYS A 14 -16.13 1.01 8.15
C LYS A 14 -15.36 0.47 6.94
N GLU A 15 -15.85 0.67 5.72
CA GLU A 15 -15.13 0.37 4.47
C GLU A 15 -14.15 1.48 4.08
N SER A 16 -14.51 2.74 4.30
CA SER A 16 -13.67 3.92 4.10
C SER A 16 -12.37 3.84 4.90
N ASN A 17 -12.45 3.34 6.15
CA ASN A 17 -11.25 3.06 6.97
C ASN A 17 -10.30 1.98 6.41
N LYS A 18 -10.72 1.19 5.41
CA LYS A 18 -9.88 0.12 4.80
C LYS A 18 -9.16 0.58 3.53
N MET A 19 -9.62 1.65 2.89
CA MET A 19 -9.07 2.10 1.60
C MET A 19 -8.01 3.20 1.70
N TYR A 20 -7.63 3.67 2.90
CA TYR A 20 -6.71 4.79 3.03
C TYR A 20 -5.38 4.62 2.31
N LEU A 21 -4.77 3.43 2.36
CA LEU A 21 -3.52 3.18 1.61
C LEU A 21 -3.74 3.33 0.11
N PHE A 22 -4.83 2.78 -0.41
CA PHE A 22 -5.15 2.82 -1.83
C PHE A 22 -5.47 4.24 -2.28
N LEU A 23 -6.28 4.97 -1.54
CA LEU A 23 -6.60 6.37 -1.81
C LEU A 23 -5.34 7.25 -1.72
N PHE A 24 -4.52 7.07 -0.69
CA PHE A 24 -3.23 7.73 -0.56
C PHE A 24 -2.35 7.47 -1.79
N THR A 25 -2.34 6.23 -2.29
CA THR A 25 -1.58 5.86 -3.49
C THR A 25 -2.11 6.57 -4.73
N LEU A 26 -3.43 6.63 -4.92
CA LEU A 26 -4.02 7.36 -6.03
C LEU A 26 -3.68 8.86 -5.98
N ILE A 27 -3.81 9.48 -4.82
CA ILE A 27 -3.45 10.90 -4.61
C ILE A 27 -1.96 11.10 -4.92
N TYR A 28 -1.11 10.21 -4.44
CA TYR A 28 0.32 10.26 -4.71
C TYR A 28 0.62 10.20 -6.22
N CYS A 29 -0.02 9.30 -6.95
CA CYS A 29 0.14 9.19 -8.41
C CYS A 29 -0.25 10.50 -9.11
N VAL A 30 -1.39 11.10 -8.73
CA VAL A 30 -1.83 12.40 -9.25
C VAL A 30 -0.80 13.49 -8.97
N ILE A 31 -0.28 13.57 -7.74
CA ILE A 31 0.77 14.52 -7.36
C ILE A 31 2.02 14.30 -8.22
N THR A 32 2.48 13.06 -8.40
CA THR A 32 3.69 12.79 -9.19
C THR A 32 3.58 13.28 -10.63
N HIS A 33 2.38 13.18 -11.24
CA HIS A 33 2.13 13.72 -12.57
C HIS A 33 2.03 15.26 -12.59
N ILE A 34 1.39 15.89 -11.60
CA ILE A 34 1.31 17.36 -11.51
C ILE A 34 2.70 17.99 -11.40
N PHE A 35 3.59 17.37 -10.61
CA PHE A 35 4.96 17.85 -10.40
C PHE A 35 5.96 17.33 -11.44
N ASN A 36 5.52 16.53 -12.41
CA ASN A 36 6.35 15.93 -13.45
C ASN A 36 7.63 15.27 -12.87
N LEU A 37 7.46 14.49 -11.81
CA LEU A 37 8.57 13.81 -11.15
C LEU A 37 9.12 12.70 -12.05
N SER A 38 10.45 12.55 -12.10
CA SER A 38 11.06 11.42 -12.79
C SER A 38 10.65 10.10 -12.15
N TYR A 39 10.68 9.03 -12.94
CA TYR A 39 10.27 7.70 -12.48
C TYR A 39 11.07 7.26 -11.24
N GLU A 40 12.37 7.52 -11.21
CA GLU A 40 13.28 7.18 -10.10
C GLU A 40 12.85 7.87 -8.79
N ILE A 41 12.56 9.17 -8.88
CA ILE A 41 12.17 9.99 -7.72
C ILE A 41 10.78 9.59 -7.24
N SER A 42 9.83 9.40 -8.18
CA SER A 42 8.47 8.96 -7.90
C SER A 42 8.45 7.58 -7.21
N PHE A 43 9.19 6.62 -7.75
CA PHE A 43 9.29 5.29 -7.18
C PHE A 43 9.97 5.33 -5.79
N GLY A 44 11.12 6.01 -5.69
CA GLY A 44 11.91 6.09 -4.46
C GLY A 44 11.16 6.77 -3.31
N VAL A 45 10.59 7.95 -3.53
CA VAL A 45 9.88 8.72 -2.50
C VAL A 45 8.70 7.94 -1.95
N TYR A 46 7.96 7.24 -2.80
CA TYR A 46 6.81 6.45 -2.36
C TYR A 46 7.20 5.32 -1.40
N PHE A 47 8.21 4.50 -1.75
CA PHE A 47 8.63 3.40 -0.87
C PHE A 47 9.38 3.87 0.37
N ILE A 48 10.15 4.96 0.30
CA ILE A 48 10.76 5.58 1.47
C ILE A 48 9.66 6.06 2.42
N GLY A 49 8.65 6.77 1.90
CA GLY A 49 7.51 7.23 2.69
C GLY A 49 6.75 6.09 3.36
N LEU A 50 6.47 5.00 2.63
CA LEU A 50 5.86 3.80 3.20
C LEU A 50 6.74 3.13 4.26
N GLY A 51 8.05 3.04 4.01
CA GLY A 51 9.01 2.50 4.96
C GLY A 51 9.02 3.29 6.26
N LEU A 52 8.94 4.62 6.19
CA LEU A 52 8.83 5.50 7.35
C LEU A 52 7.50 5.32 8.09
N ILE A 53 6.36 5.31 7.38
CA ILE A 53 5.04 5.09 8.00
C ILE A 53 5.02 3.76 8.75
N LYS A 54 5.57 2.71 8.12
CA LYS A 54 5.62 1.38 8.72
C LYS A 54 6.61 1.33 9.89
N GLY A 55 7.77 1.98 9.76
CA GLY A 55 8.76 2.11 10.81
C GLY A 55 8.23 2.83 12.05
N LEU A 56 7.48 3.92 11.85
CA LEU A 56 6.81 4.66 12.93
C LEU A 56 5.68 3.84 13.59
N SER A 57 4.98 3.03 12.79
CA SER A 57 3.93 2.13 13.31
C SER A 57 4.52 0.95 14.10
N SER A 58 5.79 0.62 13.87
CA SER A 58 6.48 -0.49 14.50
C SER A 58 7.40 -0.04 15.64
N GLY A 59 7.61 -0.88 16.65
CA GLY A 59 8.48 -0.53 17.79
C GLY A 59 9.97 -0.46 17.42
N GLU A 60 10.39 -1.12 16.33
CA GLU A 60 11.79 -1.21 15.92
C GLU A 60 11.96 -1.04 14.39
N ILE A 61 13.10 -0.48 13.94
CA ILE A 61 13.44 -0.34 12.50
C ILE A 61 13.44 -1.71 11.78
N LYS A 62 13.75 -2.78 12.50
CA LYS A 62 13.77 -4.16 11.97
C LYS A 62 12.38 -4.64 11.53
N ASP A 63 11.33 -4.04 12.07
CA ASP A 63 9.94 -4.38 11.79
C ASP A 63 9.37 -3.67 10.56
N ILE A 64 10.14 -2.76 9.93
CA ILE A 64 9.81 -2.15 8.64
C ILE A 64 9.57 -3.24 7.59
N PHE A 65 10.35 -4.32 7.64
CA PHE A 65 10.18 -5.46 6.75
C PHE A 65 9.48 -6.61 7.46
N ASN A 66 8.45 -7.17 6.82
CA ASN A 66 7.65 -8.25 7.38
C ASN A 66 8.37 -9.60 7.19
N PHE A 67 9.23 -9.95 8.15
CA PHE A 67 9.93 -11.24 8.20
C PHE A 67 9.15 -12.35 8.93
N LYS A 68 7.93 -12.09 9.41
CA LYS A 68 7.09 -13.12 10.04
C LYS A 68 6.78 -14.25 9.07
N LYS A 69 6.55 -15.47 9.55
CA LYS A 69 6.16 -16.60 8.69
C LYS A 69 4.87 -16.29 7.94
N THR A 70 4.79 -16.66 6.66
CA THR A 70 3.64 -16.39 5.79
C THR A 70 2.31 -16.86 6.40
N ARG A 71 2.33 -18.02 7.07
CA ARG A 71 1.15 -18.58 7.75
C ARG A 71 0.60 -17.65 8.83
N ASP A 72 1.49 -17.02 9.60
CA ASP A 72 1.09 -16.15 10.71
C ASP A 72 0.55 -14.84 10.16
N VAL A 73 1.23 -14.27 9.14
CA VAL A 73 0.75 -13.06 8.46
C VAL A 73 -0.63 -13.28 7.83
N PHE A 74 -0.87 -14.42 7.20
CA PHE A 74 -2.17 -14.75 6.60
C PHE A 74 -3.29 -14.90 7.62
N LYS A 75 -2.99 -15.45 8.81
CA LYS A 75 -3.97 -15.57 9.91
C LYS A 75 -4.31 -14.22 10.52
N GLU A 76 -3.31 -13.34 10.63
CA GLU A 76 -3.45 -12.05 11.29
C GLU A 76 -4.03 -10.95 10.35
N ASN A 77 -3.97 -11.12 9.02
CA ASN A 77 -4.46 -10.15 8.04
C ASN A 77 -5.78 -10.58 7.41
N ARG A 78 -6.64 -9.59 7.16
CA ARG A 78 -7.86 -9.83 6.39
C ARG A 78 -7.52 -9.92 4.91
N PHE A 79 -8.14 -10.87 4.22
CA PHE A 79 -7.96 -11.07 2.78
C PHE A 79 -8.19 -9.80 1.96
N ILE A 80 -9.26 -9.05 2.26
CA ILE A 80 -9.57 -7.77 1.58
C ILE A 80 -8.47 -6.73 1.81
N ASP A 81 -7.94 -6.62 3.04
CA ASP A 81 -6.85 -5.67 3.32
C ASP A 81 -5.60 -6.07 2.52
N SER A 82 -5.27 -7.37 2.47
CA SER A 82 -4.15 -7.89 1.67
C SER A 82 -4.32 -7.70 0.15
N LEU A 83 -5.55 -7.72 -0.36
CA LEU A 83 -5.84 -7.36 -1.75
C LEU A 83 -5.66 -5.86 -2.00
N MET A 84 -6.14 -5.00 -1.11
CA MET A 84 -5.96 -3.56 -1.23
C MET A 84 -4.47 -3.18 -1.21
N GLU A 85 -3.68 -3.83 -0.34
CA GLU A 85 -2.23 -3.69 -0.30
C GLU A 85 -1.58 -4.07 -1.65
N LEU A 86 -2.03 -5.15 -2.27
CA LEU A 86 -1.54 -5.58 -3.58
C LEU A 86 -1.93 -4.58 -4.68
N PHE A 87 -3.19 -4.13 -4.69
CA PHE A 87 -3.66 -3.15 -5.67
C PHE A 87 -2.92 -1.82 -5.57
N SER A 88 -2.68 -1.33 -4.35
CA SER A 88 -1.85 -0.14 -4.14
C SER A 88 -0.46 -0.32 -4.75
N LEU A 89 0.20 -1.45 -4.50
CA LEU A 89 1.52 -1.73 -5.07
C LEU A 89 1.47 -1.73 -6.60
N VAL A 90 0.51 -2.45 -7.19
CA VAL A 90 0.37 -2.54 -8.65
C VAL A 90 0.13 -1.16 -9.27
N ILE A 91 -0.67 -0.30 -8.64
CA ILE A 91 -0.89 1.07 -9.12
C ILE A 91 0.39 1.90 -9.14
N VAL A 92 1.28 1.75 -8.14
CA VAL A 92 2.57 2.45 -8.14
C VAL A 92 3.41 2.05 -9.34
N PHE A 93 3.44 0.76 -9.68
CA PHE A 93 4.14 0.27 -10.86
C PHE A 93 3.51 0.77 -12.16
N ILE A 94 2.17 0.81 -12.23
CA ILE A 94 1.45 1.40 -13.38
C ILE A 94 1.80 2.89 -13.51
N ASN A 95 1.83 3.64 -12.41
CA ASN A 95 2.16 5.07 -12.40
C ASN A 95 3.57 5.32 -12.95
N VAL A 96 4.56 4.55 -12.49
CA VAL A 96 5.94 4.62 -13.00
C VAL A 96 6.02 4.27 -14.47
N TYR A 97 5.30 3.23 -14.91
CA TYR A 97 5.21 2.89 -16.33
C TYR A 97 4.59 4.01 -17.17
N ILE A 98 3.59 4.74 -16.65
CA ILE A 98 2.99 5.89 -17.35
C ILE A 98 3.96 7.07 -17.42
N ILE A 99 4.77 7.31 -16.39
CA ILE A 99 5.75 8.42 -16.35
C ILE A 99 6.82 8.25 -17.42
N ASP A 100 7.38 7.04 -17.56
CA ASP A 100 8.52 6.80 -18.47
C ASP A 100 8.14 6.16 -19.80
N TYR A 101 6.86 5.73 -19.95
CA TYR A 101 6.24 5.09 -21.11
C TYR A 101 7.20 4.32 -22.03
N GLU A 102 7.98 3.41 -21.45
CA GLU A 102 8.91 2.56 -22.19
C GLU A 102 8.44 1.10 -22.08
N PRO A 103 8.20 0.41 -23.21
CA PRO A 103 7.73 -0.96 -23.18
C PRO A 103 8.80 -1.88 -22.58
N PHE A 104 8.39 -2.66 -21.58
CA PHE A 104 9.30 -3.61 -20.94
C PHE A 104 9.81 -4.66 -21.92
N SER A 105 11.12 -4.86 -21.93
CA SER A 105 11.71 -6.10 -22.44
C SER A 105 11.23 -7.30 -21.60
N PRO A 106 11.26 -8.53 -22.14
CA PRO A 106 10.89 -9.72 -21.37
C PRO A 106 11.70 -9.88 -20.06
N PHE A 107 12.97 -9.46 -20.06
CA PHE A 107 13.82 -9.52 -18.88
C PHE A 107 13.39 -8.51 -17.82
N GLU A 108 13.10 -7.25 -18.21
CA GLU A 108 12.61 -6.22 -17.30
C GLU A 108 11.23 -6.57 -16.74
N PHE A 109 10.38 -7.23 -17.53
CA PHE A 109 9.09 -7.73 -17.06
C PHE A 109 9.27 -8.77 -15.94
N VAL A 110 10.16 -9.75 -16.13
CA VAL A 110 10.47 -10.76 -15.10
C VAL A 110 11.05 -10.08 -13.85
N TYR A 111 12.00 -9.17 -14.03
CA TYR A 111 12.58 -8.39 -12.93
C TYR A 111 11.52 -7.61 -12.16
N THR A 112 10.63 -6.91 -12.86
CA THR A 112 9.52 -6.14 -12.28
C THR A 112 8.57 -7.04 -11.51
N PHE A 113 8.23 -8.20 -12.06
CA PHE A 113 7.37 -9.17 -11.37
C PHE A 113 8.01 -9.67 -10.06
N PHE A 114 9.31 -10.02 -10.09
CA PHE A 114 10.05 -10.37 -8.88
C PHE A 114 10.06 -9.23 -7.86
N LEU A 115 10.28 -7.99 -8.32
CA LEU A 115 10.30 -6.81 -7.46
C LEU A 115 8.94 -6.58 -6.80
N ILE A 116 7.83 -6.72 -7.53
CA ILE A 116 6.46 -6.68 -6.99
C ILE A 116 6.28 -7.73 -5.89
N VAL A 117 6.69 -8.98 -6.13
CA VAL A 117 6.56 -10.06 -5.14
C VAL A 117 7.34 -9.75 -3.86
N VAL A 118 8.58 -9.26 -3.99
CA VAL A 118 9.44 -8.90 -2.85
C VAL A 118 8.86 -7.71 -2.09
N LEU A 119 8.52 -6.63 -2.77
CA LEU A 119 7.94 -5.42 -2.14
C LEU A 119 6.59 -5.71 -1.50
N TYR A 120 5.74 -6.50 -2.16
CA TYR A 120 4.49 -6.95 -1.58
C TYR A 120 4.74 -7.67 -0.27
N ARG A 121 5.59 -8.70 -0.32
CA ARG A 121 5.83 -9.59 0.81
C ARG A 121 6.42 -8.88 2.02
N PHE A 122 7.47 -8.10 1.81
CA PHE A 122 8.25 -7.55 2.91
C PHE A 122 7.78 -6.15 3.30
N LEU A 123 7.34 -5.31 2.37
CA LEU A 123 6.99 -3.93 2.68
C LEU A 123 5.47 -3.75 2.85
N PHE A 124 4.66 -4.21 1.91
CA PHE A 124 3.21 -3.91 1.93
C PHE A 124 2.40 -4.83 2.82
N TRP A 125 2.76 -6.11 2.91
CA TRP A 125 1.86 -7.07 3.52
C TRP A 125 1.67 -6.82 5.02
N GLY A 126 0.44 -6.46 5.39
CA GLY A 126 0.02 -6.10 6.74
C GLY A 126 0.17 -4.63 7.10
N ILE A 127 0.57 -3.76 6.18
CA ILE A 127 0.72 -2.33 6.45
C ILE A 127 -0.59 -1.69 6.88
N ILE A 128 -1.72 -2.05 6.26
CA ILE A 128 -3.04 -1.48 6.60
C ILE A 128 -3.38 -1.80 8.06
N ARG A 129 -3.06 -3.02 8.50
CA ARG A 129 -3.31 -3.47 9.87
C ARG A 129 -2.40 -2.74 10.85
N GLU A 130 -1.10 -2.68 10.58
CA GLU A 130 -0.14 -2.01 11.49
C GLU A 130 -0.46 -0.52 11.61
N SER A 131 -0.76 0.18 10.51
CA SER A 131 -1.16 1.59 10.56
C SER A 131 -2.45 1.81 11.36
N LYS A 132 -3.44 0.92 11.24
CA LYS A 132 -4.67 1.00 12.07
C LYS A 132 -4.38 0.81 13.55
N LYS A 133 -3.54 -0.16 13.91
CA LYS A 133 -3.15 -0.39 15.32
C LYS A 133 -2.44 0.83 15.91
N TRP A 134 -1.55 1.44 15.14
CA TRP A 134 -0.83 2.63 15.56
C TRP A 134 -1.77 3.82 15.79
N LEU A 135 -2.66 4.11 14.84
CA LEU A 135 -3.66 5.19 14.96
C LEU A 135 -4.58 5.03 16.18
N HIS A 136 -5.00 3.81 16.49
CA HIS A 136 -5.85 3.53 17.65
C HIS A 136 -5.10 3.48 18.98
N LYS A 137 -3.77 3.36 18.98
CA LYS A 137 -2.94 3.39 20.20
C LYS A 137 -2.72 4.81 20.71
N GLU A 138 -2.81 5.81 19.83
CA GLU A 138 -2.68 7.24 20.17
C GLU A 138 -4.01 7.94 20.48
N SER A 139 -5.14 7.24 20.35
CA SER A 139 -6.50 7.69 20.72
C SER A 139 -6.89 7.27 22.13
#